data_AF-A0AAU0HES7-F1
#
_entry.id   AF-A0AAU0HES7-F1
#
_cell.length_a   1.000
_cell.length_b   1.000
_cell.length_c   1.000
_cell.angle_alpha   90.00
_cell.angle_beta   90.00
_cell.angle_gamma   90.00
#
_symmetry.space_group_name_H-M   'P 1'
#
loop_
_entity.id
_entity.type
_entity.pdbx_description
1 polymer ?
#
loop_
_entity_poly.entity_id
_entity_poly.type
_entity_poly.pdbx_seq_one_letter_code
_entity_poly.pdbx_strand_id
1 'polypeptide(L)'
;MSPNAFRLLLVAATAAIAACSAQGSENESYEAVPPADGHGAGHEASPVTAHAAPKDDGHGQPAGDHGDNGQKSAKNAHHDPAHWTYAGESGPDYWAAMSHDFSACSTGTMQSPIDLSTANAAGDVMIQADYRPAFIETVNNGHTVQVNTTGGLSLSNGRNRYHLAQFHFHTPSEHTINGQHYPMEMHFVHKDENGELLVLGVLFEEGASNPNLNAVLESLSRDTYQFDPSKLLPANLDVYRYQGSLTTPPCSEGVNWHVVRQPVTASIAQIRAFQQLMGENARPIQAVNNRLVVRPL
;
A
#
# COMPACT_ATOMS: atom_id res chain seq x y z
N MET A 1 16.38 6.87 9.33
CA MET A 1 16.63 6.73 10.78
C MET A 1 18.01 6.16 11.02
N SER A 2 18.68 6.49 12.14
CA SER A 2 19.94 5.84 12.51
C SER A 2 19.68 4.41 13.03
N PRO A 3 20.63 3.45 12.89
CA PRO A 3 20.47 2.08 13.39
C PRO A 3 20.13 1.99 14.88
N ASN A 4 20.66 2.92 15.69
CA ASN A 4 20.37 2.98 17.13
C ASN A 4 18.95 3.48 17.43
N ALA A 5 18.45 4.46 16.68
CA ALA A 5 17.07 4.93 16.82
C ALA A 5 16.08 3.83 16.44
N PHE A 6 16.38 3.07 15.38
CA PHE A 6 15.56 1.94 14.95
C PHE A 6 15.52 0.81 15.99
N ARG A 7 16.66 0.43 16.57
CA ARG A 7 16.72 -0.55 17.65
C ARG A 7 15.93 -0.11 18.88
N LEU A 8 16.01 1.18 19.26
CA LEU A 8 15.28 1.69 20.41
C LEU A 8 13.76 1.69 20.16
N LEU A 9 13.33 2.05 18.94
CA LEU A 9 11.93 1.99 18.54
C LEU A 9 11.41 0.55 18.55
N LEU A 10 12.22 -0.41 18.09
CA LEU A 10 11.87 -1.82 18.08
C LEU A 10 11.75 -2.40 19.50
N VAL A 11 12.66 -2.02 20.40
CA VAL A 11 12.58 -2.40 21.82
C VAL A 11 11.35 -1.78 22.48
N ALA A 12 11.02 -0.52 22.16
CA ALA A 12 9.83 0.14 22.68
C ALA A 12 8.53 -0.50 22.15
N ALA A 13 8.46 -0.82 20.85
CA ALA A 13 7.33 -1.49 20.22
C ALA A 13 7.09 -2.89 20.81
N THR A 14 8.15 -3.70 20.93
CA THR A 14 8.07 -5.03 21.54
C THR A 14 7.74 -4.99 23.03
N ALA A 15 8.30 -4.01 23.78
CA ALA A 15 7.97 -3.83 25.19
C ALA A 15 6.53 -3.35 25.42
N ALA A 16 6.02 -2.44 24.58
CA ALA A 16 4.62 -1.97 24.66
C ALA A 16 3.62 -3.12 24.38
N ILE A 17 3.95 -3.98 23.43
CA ILE A 17 3.16 -5.17 23.11
C ILE A 17 3.21 -6.22 24.22
N ALA A 18 4.40 -6.47 24.79
CA ALA A 18 4.57 -7.40 25.91
C ALA A 18 3.82 -6.91 27.16
N ALA A 19 3.84 -5.60 27.44
CA ALA A 19 3.12 -5.00 28.55
C ALA A 19 1.59 -5.10 28.38
N CYS A 20 1.06 -4.88 27.17
CA CYS A 20 -0.37 -5.05 26.90
C CYS A 20 -0.80 -6.53 26.99
N SER A 21 0.04 -7.45 26.53
CA SER A 21 -0.24 -8.90 26.60
C SER A 21 -0.30 -9.42 28.05
N ALA A 22 0.39 -8.75 28.98
CA ALA A 22 0.37 -9.06 30.41
C ALA A 22 -0.85 -8.47 31.17
N GLN A 23 -1.59 -7.54 30.55
CA GLN A 23 -2.70 -6.80 31.20
C GLN A 23 -4.10 -7.30 30.80
N GLY A 24 -4.22 -8.29 29.92
CA GLY A 24 -5.51 -8.81 29.45
C GLY A 24 -6.17 -9.82 30.39
N SER A 25 -6.68 -9.39 31.55
CA SER A 25 -7.67 -10.18 32.32
C SER A 25 -8.57 -9.35 33.24
N GLU A 26 -9.06 -8.18 32.82
CA GLU A 26 -10.18 -7.55 33.53
C GLU A 26 -11.25 -7.10 32.54
N ASN A 27 -12.47 -7.51 32.84
CA ASN A 27 -13.63 -7.55 31.98
C ASN A 27 -14.47 -6.30 32.31
N GLU A 28 -14.43 -5.26 31.48
CA GLU A 28 -15.36 -4.13 31.59
C GLU A 28 -16.23 -4.05 30.32
N SER A 29 -17.51 -4.31 30.52
CA SER A 29 -18.58 -4.16 29.55
C SER A 29 -18.76 -2.69 29.17
N TYR A 30 -18.56 -2.34 27.91
CA TYR A 30 -18.92 -1.04 27.37
C TYR A 30 -20.32 -1.09 26.76
N GLU A 31 -21.25 -0.34 27.34
CA GLU A 31 -22.55 -0.02 26.74
C GLU A 31 -22.36 0.93 25.53
N ALA A 32 -23.10 0.66 24.46
CA ALA A 32 -23.06 1.43 23.23
C ALA A 32 -23.69 2.83 23.40
N VAL A 33 -22.95 3.86 22.99
CA VAL A 33 -23.47 5.24 22.87
C VAL A 33 -24.04 5.42 21.45
N PRO A 34 -25.30 5.86 21.28
CA PRO A 34 -25.88 6.09 19.96
C PRO A 34 -25.35 7.39 19.32
N PRO A 35 -25.33 7.49 17.98
CA PRO A 35 -24.83 8.69 17.29
C PRO A 35 -25.83 9.85 17.41
N ALA A 36 -25.30 11.06 17.57
CA ALA A 36 -26.07 12.30 17.57
C ALA A 36 -26.28 12.80 16.14
N ASP A 37 -27.54 13.12 15.82
CA ASP A 37 -27.95 13.89 14.64
C ASP A 37 -27.50 15.36 14.74
N GLY A 38 -27.10 15.95 13.61
CA GLY A 38 -26.79 17.38 13.54
C GLY A 38 -26.42 17.89 12.16
N HIS A 39 -27.36 18.58 11.53
CA HIS A 39 -27.31 19.16 10.18
C HIS A 39 -26.28 20.30 9.97
N GLY A 40 -25.62 20.28 8.80
CA GLY A 40 -25.73 21.31 7.76
C GLY A 40 -24.99 22.66 7.91
N ALA A 41 -24.04 22.93 7.02
CA ALA A 41 -23.95 24.17 6.23
C ALA A 41 -22.91 24.01 5.11
N GLY A 42 -23.33 24.35 3.88
CA GLY A 42 -22.50 24.25 2.68
C GLY A 42 -21.47 25.37 2.55
N HIS A 43 -20.42 25.09 1.78
CA HIS A 43 -19.60 26.12 1.15
C HIS A 43 -19.47 25.82 -0.34
N GLU A 44 -19.98 26.77 -1.12
CA GLU A 44 -19.90 26.85 -2.57
C GLU A 44 -18.45 26.96 -3.04
N ALA A 45 -18.13 26.20 -4.09
CA ALA A 45 -16.91 26.34 -4.87
C ALA A 45 -17.04 27.53 -5.84
N SER A 46 -16.00 28.37 -5.90
CA SER A 46 -15.80 29.35 -6.97
C SER A 46 -14.65 28.93 -7.89
N PRO A 47 -14.72 29.26 -9.20
CA PRO A 47 -13.88 28.64 -10.23
C PRO A 47 -12.55 29.38 -10.42
N VAL A 48 -11.47 28.63 -10.63
CA VAL A 48 -10.17 29.20 -11.03
C VAL A 48 -10.10 29.24 -12.55
N THR A 49 -10.01 30.46 -13.08
CA THR A 49 -9.87 30.80 -14.49
C THR A 49 -8.49 30.43 -15.04
N ALA A 50 -8.48 29.85 -16.24
CA ALA A 50 -7.30 29.64 -17.07
C ALA A 50 -6.59 30.96 -17.42
N HIS A 51 -5.25 30.95 -17.44
CA HIS A 51 -4.44 32.03 -18.01
C HIS A 51 -3.65 31.51 -19.20
N ALA A 52 -3.79 32.25 -20.30
CA ALA A 52 -3.22 31.98 -21.61
C ALA A 52 -1.73 32.35 -21.67
N ALA A 53 -1.01 31.63 -22.54
CA ALA A 53 0.37 31.86 -22.93
C ALA A 53 0.54 33.14 -23.79
N PRO A 54 1.73 33.78 -23.79
CA PRO A 54 2.12 34.68 -24.85
C PRO A 54 2.88 33.94 -25.97
N LYS A 55 2.57 34.33 -27.20
CA LYS A 55 3.37 34.09 -28.42
C LYS A 55 4.50 35.12 -28.47
N ASP A 56 5.65 34.74 -29.01
CA ASP A 56 6.58 35.70 -29.59
C ASP A 56 7.17 35.14 -30.90
N ASP A 57 7.34 36.05 -31.85
CA ASP A 57 7.54 35.84 -33.27
C ASP A 57 9.03 36.00 -33.64
N GLY A 58 9.53 35.14 -34.53
CA GLY A 58 10.29 35.60 -35.70
C GLY A 58 11.80 35.89 -35.62
N HIS A 59 12.54 35.06 -36.38
CA HIS A 59 13.54 35.43 -37.42
C HIS A 59 15.03 35.19 -37.17
N GLY A 60 15.64 34.44 -38.11
CA GLY A 60 16.97 34.75 -38.68
C GLY A 60 18.06 33.69 -38.55
N GLN A 61 18.19 32.80 -39.55
CA GLN A 61 19.47 32.17 -39.92
C GLN A 61 20.22 33.08 -40.93
N PRO A 62 21.57 33.01 -41.04
CA PRO A 62 22.19 32.02 -41.93
C PRO A 62 23.50 31.37 -41.41
N ALA A 63 23.95 30.38 -42.18
CA ALA A 63 24.95 29.35 -41.91
C ALA A 63 26.43 29.80 -41.86
N GLY A 64 27.24 28.96 -41.19
CA GLY A 64 28.70 28.91 -41.28
C GLY A 64 29.21 27.55 -40.79
N ASP A 65 29.69 26.76 -41.73
CA ASP A 65 30.33 25.44 -41.59
C ASP A 65 31.72 25.56 -40.94
N HIS A 66 32.05 24.64 -40.02
CA HIS A 66 33.34 23.93 -39.93
C HIS A 66 33.33 22.94 -38.76
N GLY A 67 33.52 21.66 -39.07
CA GLY A 67 33.46 20.56 -38.12
C GLY A 67 34.66 20.43 -37.19
N ASP A 68 34.42 19.78 -36.05
CA ASP A 68 35.41 18.97 -35.35
C ASP A 68 34.70 17.79 -34.66
N ASN A 69 35.28 16.60 -34.89
CA ASN A 69 34.73 15.30 -34.59
C ASN A 69 35.16 14.91 -33.16
N GLY A 70 34.38 15.32 -32.17
CA GLY A 70 34.59 14.95 -30.77
C GLY A 70 33.48 14.03 -30.25
N GLN A 71 33.62 12.72 -30.48
CA GLN A 71 32.83 11.69 -29.76
C GLN A 71 33.10 11.82 -28.26
N LYS A 72 32.29 12.60 -27.55
CA LYS A 72 32.11 12.46 -26.11
C LYS A 72 31.04 11.40 -25.91
N SER A 73 31.49 10.18 -25.66
CA SER A 73 30.65 9.11 -25.12
C SER A 73 29.81 9.67 -23.98
N ALA A 74 28.49 9.74 -24.19
CA ALA A 74 27.53 9.97 -23.14
C ALA A 74 27.71 8.84 -22.14
N LYS A 75 28.36 9.14 -21.02
CA LYS A 75 28.35 8.26 -19.86
C LYS A 75 26.88 8.13 -19.48
N ASN A 76 26.34 6.90 -19.54
CA ASN A 76 25.08 6.57 -18.89
C ASN A 76 25.20 7.02 -17.44
N ALA A 77 24.61 8.18 -17.14
CA ALA A 77 24.34 8.56 -15.78
C ALA A 77 23.30 7.53 -15.29
N HIS A 78 23.75 6.58 -14.49
CA HIS A 78 22.85 5.82 -13.65
C HIS A 78 22.13 6.86 -12.78
N HIS A 79 20.91 7.21 -13.18
CA HIS A 79 20.04 8.06 -12.38
C HIS A 79 19.62 7.20 -11.20
N ASP A 80 20.09 7.51 -10.00
CA ASP A 80 19.54 6.89 -8.80
C ASP A 80 18.02 7.11 -8.82
N PRO A 81 17.20 6.09 -8.49
CA PRO A 81 15.75 6.25 -8.49
C PRO A 81 15.36 7.47 -7.65
N ALA A 82 14.50 8.33 -8.18
CA ALA A 82 14.06 9.52 -7.46
C ALA A 82 13.46 9.11 -6.11
N HIS A 83 14.05 9.60 -5.02
CA HIS A 83 13.65 9.25 -3.66
C HIS A 83 12.31 9.89 -3.32
N TRP A 84 11.26 9.08 -3.13
CA TRP A 84 9.89 9.52 -2.82
C TRP A 84 9.55 9.31 -1.34
N THR A 85 8.50 9.96 -0.84
CA THR A 85 7.95 9.73 0.50
C THR A 85 6.41 9.81 0.48
N TYR A 86 5.77 9.75 1.65
CA TYR A 86 4.32 9.94 1.79
C TYR A 86 3.91 11.38 2.16
N ALA A 87 4.86 12.32 2.28
CA ALA A 87 4.56 13.69 2.70
C ALA A 87 5.49 14.75 2.08
N GLY A 88 5.06 16.01 2.14
CA GLY A 88 5.83 17.15 1.66
C GLY A 88 6.07 17.11 0.14
N GLU A 89 7.16 17.74 -0.31
CA GLU A 89 7.49 17.92 -1.74
C GLU A 89 7.88 16.62 -2.48
N SER A 90 7.93 15.50 -1.77
CA SER A 90 8.15 14.15 -2.34
C SER A 90 6.96 13.21 -2.09
N GLY A 91 5.82 13.77 -1.66
CA GLY A 91 4.59 13.04 -1.36
C GLY A 91 3.78 12.65 -2.60
N PRO A 92 2.64 11.94 -2.41
CA PRO A 92 1.84 11.37 -3.49
C PRO A 92 1.40 12.35 -4.57
N ASP A 93 1.08 13.59 -4.21
CA ASP A 93 0.67 14.65 -5.14
C ASP A 93 1.78 15.05 -6.12
N TYR A 94 3.04 14.74 -5.78
CA TYR A 94 4.23 15.14 -6.54
C TYR A 94 4.96 13.98 -7.20
N TRP A 95 4.62 12.72 -6.90
CA TRP A 95 5.35 11.54 -7.38
C TRP A 95 5.60 11.55 -8.90
N ALA A 96 4.58 11.89 -9.71
CA ALA A 96 4.72 11.91 -11.16
C ALA A 96 5.72 12.95 -11.69
N ALA A 97 5.98 14.02 -10.93
CA ALA A 97 6.94 15.05 -11.30
C ALA A 97 8.39 14.68 -10.92
N MET A 98 8.60 13.66 -10.08
CA MET A 98 9.91 13.31 -9.54
C MET A 98 10.77 12.54 -10.55
N SER A 99 10.15 11.74 -11.41
CA SER A 99 10.81 10.96 -12.44
C SER A 99 9.85 10.69 -13.59
N HIS A 100 10.38 10.63 -14.81
CA HIS A 100 9.62 10.20 -15.99
C HIS A 100 8.98 8.81 -15.80
N ASP A 101 9.67 7.91 -15.09
CA ASP A 101 9.21 6.56 -14.81
C ASP A 101 7.98 6.53 -13.86
N PHE A 102 7.71 7.63 -13.15
CA PHE A 102 6.58 7.74 -12.22
C PHE A 102 5.37 8.41 -12.87
N SER A 103 5.41 8.69 -14.18
CA SER A 103 4.33 9.38 -14.90
C SER A 103 2.95 8.76 -14.70
N ALA A 104 2.86 7.42 -14.61
CA ALA A 104 1.62 6.70 -14.36
C ALA A 104 0.94 7.09 -13.04
N CYS A 105 1.70 7.58 -12.05
CA CYS A 105 1.14 8.05 -10.78
C CYS A 105 0.16 9.23 -10.94
N SER A 106 0.21 9.97 -12.07
CA SER A 106 -0.73 11.05 -12.39
C SER A 106 -1.55 10.79 -13.65
N THR A 107 -0.97 10.16 -14.67
CA THR A 107 -1.65 9.96 -15.97
C THR A 107 -2.45 8.65 -16.04
N GLY A 108 -2.22 7.73 -15.10
CA GLY A 108 -2.93 6.46 -15.02
C GLY A 108 -4.43 6.63 -14.79
N THR A 109 -5.23 5.76 -15.39
CA THR A 109 -6.70 5.77 -15.29
C THR A 109 -7.26 4.56 -14.54
N MET A 110 -6.41 3.60 -14.20
CA MET A 110 -6.70 2.42 -13.39
C MET A 110 -5.81 2.40 -12.14
N GLN A 111 -5.72 3.54 -11.45
CA GLN A 111 -4.88 3.70 -10.27
C GLN A 111 -5.52 3.13 -9.00
N SER A 112 -4.67 2.69 -8.07
CA SER A 112 -5.01 2.20 -6.73
C SER A 112 -4.41 3.12 -5.66
N PRO A 113 -4.99 3.20 -4.45
CA PRO A 113 -6.17 2.47 -3.96
C PRO A 113 -7.50 3.10 -4.42
N ILE A 114 -8.63 2.45 -4.13
CA ILE A 114 -9.98 2.97 -4.36
C ILE A 114 -10.86 2.83 -3.11
N ASP A 115 -12.01 3.51 -3.10
CA ASP A 115 -13.11 3.16 -2.21
C ASP A 115 -13.84 1.94 -2.75
N LEU A 116 -13.88 0.85 -1.97
CA LEU A 116 -14.50 -0.42 -2.37
C LEU A 116 -16.03 -0.37 -2.38
N SER A 117 -16.64 0.66 -1.77
CA SER A 117 -18.09 0.90 -1.85
C SER A 117 -18.56 1.30 -3.25
N THR A 118 -17.63 1.65 -4.16
CA THR A 118 -17.95 1.92 -5.58
C THR A 118 -18.21 0.66 -6.39
N ALA A 119 -18.31 -0.52 -5.76
CA ALA A 119 -18.63 -1.77 -6.42
C ALA A 119 -19.91 -1.67 -7.26
N ASN A 120 -19.79 -2.00 -8.55
CA ASN A 120 -20.86 -1.88 -9.54
C ASN A 120 -21.32 -3.24 -10.12
N ALA A 121 -20.76 -4.33 -9.62
CA ALA A 121 -21.19 -5.68 -9.88
C ALA A 121 -21.02 -6.55 -8.63
N ALA A 122 -21.73 -7.67 -8.56
CA ALA A 122 -21.56 -8.67 -7.52
C ALA A 122 -21.30 -10.04 -8.15
N GLY A 123 -20.45 -10.85 -7.53
CA GLY A 123 -20.18 -12.19 -8.01
C GLY A 123 -19.18 -12.93 -7.16
N ASP A 124 -19.18 -14.26 -7.29
CA ASP A 124 -18.24 -15.12 -6.60
C ASP A 124 -16.86 -15.02 -7.26
N VAL A 125 -15.88 -14.56 -6.48
CA VAL A 125 -14.48 -14.49 -6.90
C VAL A 125 -13.73 -15.57 -6.14
N MET A 126 -13.44 -16.68 -6.81
CA MET A 126 -12.68 -17.76 -6.22
C MET A 126 -11.21 -17.37 -6.06
N ILE A 127 -10.73 -17.36 -4.83
CA ILE A 127 -9.30 -17.34 -4.52
C ILE A 127 -8.92 -18.47 -3.59
N GLN A 128 -7.71 -19.01 -3.77
CA GLN A 128 -7.17 -20.04 -2.91
C GLN A 128 -5.70 -19.72 -2.58
N ALA A 129 -5.43 -19.38 -1.32
CA ALA A 129 -4.08 -19.22 -0.82
C ALA A 129 -3.48 -20.57 -0.43
N ASP A 130 -2.36 -20.93 -1.04
CA ASP A 130 -1.48 -22.03 -0.64
C ASP A 130 -0.31 -21.44 0.14
N TYR A 131 -0.62 -21.02 1.36
CA TYR A 131 0.35 -20.51 2.34
C TYR A 131 0.62 -21.58 3.39
N ARG A 132 1.88 -21.70 3.77
CA ARG A 132 2.40 -22.70 4.71
C ARG A 132 3.61 -22.11 5.43
N PRO A 133 4.09 -22.74 6.52
CA PRO A 133 5.30 -22.30 7.19
C PRO A 133 6.48 -22.13 6.21
N ALA A 134 7.10 -20.96 6.27
CA ALA A 134 8.22 -20.55 5.43
C ALA A 134 9.24 -19.77 6.26
N PHE A 135 10.46 -19.67 5.75
CA PHE A 135 11.40 -18.69 6.29
C PHE A 135 11.06 -17.31 5.75
N ILE A 136 11.01 -16.35 6.66
CA ILE A 136 10.77 -14.94 6.37
C ILE A 136 11.96 -14.10 6.79
N GLU A 137 12.15 -13.00 6.06
CA GLU A 137 13.06 -11.91 6.39
C GLU A 137 12.23 -10.63 6.45
N THR A 138 12.27 -9.92 7.58
CA THR A 138 11.48 -8.71 7.79
C THR A 138 12.38 -7.49 7.79
N VAL A 139 12.04 -6.52 6.94
CA VAL A 139 12.80 -5.29 6.77
C VAL A 139 11.89 -4.10 6.98
N ASN A 140 12.38 -3.06 7.63
CA ASN A 140 11.80 -1.72 7.49
C ASN A 140 12.61 -0.99 6.42
N ASN A 141 12.02 -0.78 5.24
CA ASN A 141 12.69 -0.18 4.09
C ASN A 141 12.58 1.36 4.05
N GLY A 142 12.03 1.98 5.11
CA GLY A 142 11.76 3.42 5.18
C GLY A 142 10.39 3.82 4.66
N HIS A 143 9.68 2.95 3.95
CA HIS A 143 8.32 3.19 3.43
C HIS A 143 7.28 2.27 4.07
N THR A 144 7.70 1.07 4.51
CA THR A 144 6.84 0.08 5.14
C THR A 144 7.67 -0.95 5.90
N VAL A 145 7.02 -1.72 6.77
CA VAL A 145 7.50 -3.02 7.23
C VAL A 145 7.16 -4.04 6.15
N GLN A 146 8.17 -4.57 5.47
CA GLN A 146 8.05 -5.56 4.43
C GLN A 146 8.59 -6.91 4.91
N VAL A 147 7.87 -7.97 4.59
CA VAL A 147 8.22 -9.36 4.89
C VAL A 147 8.46 -10.10 3.58
N ASN A 148 9.72 -10.44 3.32
CA ASN A 148 10.11 -11.30 2.22
C ASN A 148 9.92 -12.76 2.63
N THR A 149 9.42 -13.58 1.72
CA THR A 149 9.14 -15.00 2.00
C THR A 149 9.94 -15.93 1.10
N THR A 150 10.38 -17.05 1.65
CA THR A 150 10.89 -18.20 0.87
C THR A 150 9.81 -19.28 0.77
N GLY A 151 10.05 -20.35 0.00
CA GLY A 151 9.24 -21.58 0.14
C GLY A 151 8.07 -21.75 -0.84
N GLY A 152 8.00 -20.98 -1.92
CA GLY A 152 7.06 -21.24 -3.03
C GLY A 152 5.59 -21.12 -2.64
N LEU A 153 5.29 -20.16 -1.77
CA LEU A 153 3.92 -19.81 -1.38
C LEU A 153 3.19 -19.19 -2.58
N SER A 154 1.87 -19.37 -2.68
CA SER A 154 1.14 -18.90 -3.86
C SER A 154 -0.32 -18.62 -3.58
N LEU A 155 -0.95 -17.88 -4.49
CA LEU A 155 -2.39 -17.69 -4.55
C LEU A 155 -2.89 -18.02 -5.95
N SER A 156 -4.00 -18.76 -6.04
CA SER A 156 -4.73 -19.02 -7.28
C SER A 156 -6.01 -18.20 -7.32
N ASN A 157 -6.35 -17.64 -8.49
CA ASN A 157 -7.65 -16.97 -8.73
C ASN A 157 -8.63 -17.87 -9.52
N GLY A 158 -8.45 -19.19 -9.43
CA GLY A 158 -9.20 -20.21 -10.16
C GLY A 158 -8.74 -20.42 -11.61
N ARG A 159 -7.93 -19.52 -12.18
CA ARG A 159 -7.40 -19.62 -13.55
C ARG A 159 -5.87 -19.64 -13.57
N ASN A 160 -5.26 -18.65 -12.92
CA ASN A 160 -3.82 -18.45 -12.89
C ASN A 160 -3.31 -18.63 -11.46
N ARG A 161 -2.05 -19.05 -11.35
CA ARG A 161 -1.32 -19.16 -10.08
C ARG A 161 -0.25 -18.07 -10.02
N TYR A 162 -0.22 -17.34 -8.91
CA TYR A 162 0.73 -16.27 -8.65
C TYR A 162 1.58 -16.63 -7.43
N HIS A 163 2.89 -16.53 -7.54
CA HIS A 163 3.82 -16.81 -6.45
C HIS A 163 3.93 -15.60 -5.52
N LEU A 164 3.85 -15.82 -4.21
CA LEU A 164 4.05 -14.76 -3.23
C LEU A 164 5.49 -14.28 -3.28
N ALA A 165 5.69 -12.98 -3.53
CA ALA A 165 6.99 -12.35 -3.51
C ALA A 165 7.29 -11.77 -2.12
N GLN A 166 6.34 -11.03 -1.57
CA GLN A 166 6.43 -10.36 -0.27
C GLN A 166 5.04 -10.02 0.26
N PHE A 167 4.96 -9.64 1.53
CA PHE A 167 3.84 -8.86 2.03
C PHE A 167 4.30 -7.66 2.86
N HIS A 168 3.49 -6.61 2.95
CA HIS A 168 3.82 -5.38 3.66
C HIS A 168 2.58 -4.68 4.21
N PHE A 169 2.79 -3.62 4.99
CA PHE A 169 1.72 -2.96 5.77
C PHE A 169 1.59 -1.46 5.51
N HIS A 170 0.37 -0.97 5.66
CA HIS A 170 0.00 0.45 5.59
C HIS A 170 -0.81 0.86 6.83
N THR A 171 -0.49 2.02 7.40
CA THR A 171 -1.24 2.67 8.47
C THR A 171 -1.48 4.13 8.07
N PRO A 172 -2.74 4.61 7.92
CA PRO A 172 -3.98 3.84 7.93
C PRO A 172 -4.08 2.90 6.71
N SER A 173 -5.24 2.25 6.50
CA SER A 173 -5.48 1.50 5.26
C SER A 173 -5.37 2.39 4.03
N GLU A 174 -5.02 1.80 2.88
CA GLU A 174 -5.03 2.52 1.61
C GLU A 174 -6.44 2.50 0.99
N HIS A 175 -7.06 1.32 0.95
CA HIS A 175 -8.45 1.18 0.55
C HIS A 175 -9.37 1.74 1.62
N THR A 176 -10.52 2.24 1.17
CA THR A 176 -11.61 2.67 2.04
C THR A 176 -12.86 1.86 1.77
N ILE A 177 -13.78 1.87 2.72
CA ILE A 177 -15.16 1.41 2.54
C ILE A 177 -16.08 2.54 3.00
N ASN A 178 -16.96 3.01 2.11
CA ASN A 178 -17.84 4.16 2.34
C ASN A 178 -17.05 5.43 2.73
N GLY A 179 -15.91 5.65 2.06
CA GLY A 179 -15.00 6.75 2.31
C GLY A 179 -14.22 6.66 3.63
N GLN A 180 -14.37 5.59 4.42
CA GLN A 180 -13.70 5.42 5.70
C GLN A 180 -12.48 4.51 5.59
N HIS A 181 -11.37 4.96 6.17
CA HIS A 181 -10.17 4.16 6.34
C HIS A 181 -10.32 3.20 7.52
N TYR A 182 -9.75 2.02 7.36
CA TYR A 182 -9.42 1.12 8.46
C TYR A 182 -8.09 1.55 9.11
N PRO A 183 -7.84 1.19 10.38
CA PRO A 183 -6.61 1.59 11.07
C PRO A 183 -5.32 1.03 10.45
N MET A 184 -5.39 -0.10 9.73
CA MET A 184 -4.24 -0.70 9.07
C MET A 184 -4.68 -1.59 7.89
N GLU A 185 -3.82 -1.77 6.90
CA GLU A 185 -4.01 -2.69 5.79
C GLU A 185 -2.71 -3.45 5.49
N MET A 186 -2.82 -4.69 5.06
CA MET A 186 -1.70 -5.52 4.63
C MET A 186 -1.88 -5.96 3.17
N HIS A 187 -0.81 -5.92 2.40
CA HIS A 187 -0.79 -6.35 1.01
C HIS A 187 0.12 -7.56 0.83
N PHE A 188 -0.43 -8.68 0.38
CA PHE A 188 0.35 -9.80 -0.15
C PHE A 188 0.56 -9.62 -1.65
N VAL A 189 1.78 -9.37 -2.07
CA VAL A 189 2.14 -9.13 -3.47
C VAL A 189 2.58 -10.44 -4.11
N HIS A 190 1.88 -10.81 -5.17
CA HIS A 190 2.16 -12.01 -5.95
C HIS A 190 2.51 -11.69 -7.40
N LYS A 191 3.26 -12.57 -8.02
CA LYS A 191 3.68 -12.48 -9.42
C LYS A 191 3.58 -13.84 -10.10
N ASP A 192 3.06 -13.89 -11.32
CA ASP A 192 3.07 -15.11 -12.14
C ASP A 192 4.34 -15.22 -13.01
N GLU A 193 4.44 -16.27 -13.83
CA GLU A 193 5.59 -16.52 -14.70
C GLU A 193 5.75 -15.46 -15.82
N ASN A 194 4.67 -14.79 -16.22
CA ASN A 194 4.69 -13.72 -17.22
C ASN A 194 4.98 -12.35 -16.60
N GLY A 195 4.96 -12.28 -15.27
CA GLY A 195 5.19 -11.10 -14.48
C GLY A 195 3.94 -10.26 -14.21
N GLU A 196 2.75 -10.80 -14.47
CA GLU A 196 1.49 -10.21 -14.06
C GLU A 196 1.39 -10.22 -12.53
N LEU A 197 0.87 -9.12 -11.97
CA LEU A 197 0.74 -8.95 -10.53
C LEU A 197 -0.67 -9.24 -10.06
N LEU A 198 -0.74 -9.85 -8.88
CA LEU A 198 -1.95 -9.97 -8.07
C LEU A 198 -1.63 -9.53 -6.65
N VAL A 199 -2.43 -8.62 -6.11
CA VAL A 199 -2.30 -8.20 -4.71
C VAL A 199 -3.55 -8.63 -3.93
N LEU A 200 -3.32 -9.36 -2.83
CA LEU A 200 -4.36 -9.66 -1.85
C LEU A 200 -4.26 -8.63 -0.72
N GLY A 201 -5.26 -7.75 -0.63
CA GLY A 201 -5.39 -6.77 0.45
C GLY A 201 -6.17 -7.35 1.63
N VAL A 202 -5.70 -7.13 2.86
CA VAL A 202 -6.37 -7.52 4.10
C VAL A 202 -6.47 -6.31 5.01
N LEU A 203 -7.70 -5.89 5.31
CA LEU A 203 -7.99 -4.78 6.21
C LEU A 203 -7.92 -5.23 7.67
N PHE A 204 -7.48 -4.35 8.57
CA PHE A 204 -7.45 -4.58 10.00
C PHE A 204 -8.43 -3.68 10.71
N GLU A 205 -9.18 -4.21 11.67
CA GLU A 205 -9.99 -3.42 12.60
C GLU A 205 -9.45 -3.51 14.03
N GLU A 206 -9.72 -2.50 14.85
CA GLU A 206 -9.36 -2.54 16.26
C GLU A 206 -10.17 -3.63 16.98
N GLY A 207 -9.48 -4.47 17.74
CA GLY A 207 -10.12 -5.53 18.52
C GLY A 207 -9.11 -6.35 19.31
N ALA A 208 -9.33 -7.66 19.36
CA ALA A 208 -8.45 -8.59 20.07
C ALA A 208 -7.03 -8.57 19.49
N SER A 209 -6.04 -8.75 20.37
CA SER A 209 -4.63 -8.87 19.98
C SER A 209 -4.41 -10.02 18.99
N ASN A 210 -3.68 -9.75 17.92
CA ASN A 210 -3.35 -10.75 16.91
C ASN A 210 -1.94 -11.32 17.19
N PRO A 211 -1.80 -12.53 17.76
CA PRO A 211 -0.49 -13.06 18.12
C PRO A 211 0.47 -13.19 16.92
N ASN A 212 -0.07 -13.30 15.70
CA ASN A 212 0.73 -13.43 14.49
C ASN A 212 1.37 -12.10 14.06
N LEU A 213 0.78 -10.96 14.41
CA LEU A 213 1.44 -9.66 14.22
C LEU A 213 2.63 -9.47 15.17
N ASN A 214 2.56 -10.01 16.40
CA ASN A 214 3.69 -9.95 17.32
C ASN A 214 4.88 -10.71 16.76
N ALA A 215 4.64 -11.89 16.17
CA ALA A 215 5.68 -12.66 15.50
C ALA A 215 6.38 -11.88 14.36
N VAL A 216 5.62 -11.09 13.58
CA VAL A 216 6.17 -10.22 12.53
C VAL A 216 7.01 -9.07 13.11
N LEU A 217 6.57 -8.48 14.23
CA LEU A 217 7.33 -7.42 14.88
C LEU A 217 8.60 -7.95 15.55
N GLU A 218 8.55 -9.14 16.13
CA GLU A 218 9.72 -9.82 16.69
C GLU A 218 10.74 -10.19 15.61
N SER A 219 10.28 -10.59 14.41
CA SER A 219 11.17 -10.98 13.31
C SER A 219 12.00 -9.82 12.75
N LEU A 220 11.62 -8.55 12.97
CA LEU A 220 12.45 -7.38 12.63
C LEU A 220 13.83 -7.39 13.31
N SER A 221 14.00 -8.13 14.40
CA SER A 221 15.25 -8.25 15.14
C SER A 221 16.05 -9.52 14.83
N ARG A 222 15.60 -10.31 13.83
CA ARG A 222 16.12 -11.66 13.56
C ARG A 222 16.43 -11.82 12.08
N ASP A 223 17.61 -12.39 11.78
CA ASP A 223 18.06 -12.57 10.39
C ASP A 223 17.22 -13.58 9.60
N THR A 224 16.64 -14.58 10.26
CA THR A 224 15.73 -15.54 9.63
C THR A 224 14.75 -16.06 10.66
N TYR A 225 13.46 -16.00 10.34
CA TYR A 225 12.37 -16.40 11.23
C TYR A 225 11.43 -17.36 10.51
N GLN A 226 10.96 -18.41 11.17
CA GLN A 226 9.98 -19.31 10.57
C GLN A 226 8.58 -18.83 10.94
N PHE A 227 7.76 -18.54 9.94
CA PHE A 227 6.40 -18.04 10.11
C PHE A 227 5.47 -18.64 9.07
N ASP A 228 4.19 -18.74 9.41
CA ASP A 228 3.15 -19.22 8.50
C ASP A 228 2.24 -18.05 8.10
N PRO A 229 2.40 -17.49 6.89
CA PRO A 229 1.61 -16.34 6.44
C PRO A 229 0.09 -16.61 6.39
N SER A 230 -0.34 -17.88 6.35
CA SER A 230 -1.77 -18.21 6.41
C SER A 230 -2.43 -17.73 7.71
N LYS A 231 -1.64 -17.55 8.78
CA LYS A 231 -2.12 -17.10 10.10
C LYS A 231 -2.51 -15.63 10.15
N LEU A 232 -2.19 -14.85 9.12
CA LEU A 232 -2.61 -13.45 8.97
C LEU A 232 -3.88 -13.30 8.11
N LEU A 233 -4.40 -14.40 7.56
CA LEU A 233 -5.63 -14.38 6.78
C LEU A 233 -6.86 -14.63 7.66
N PRO A 234 -8.00 -14.00 7.36
CA PRO A 234 -9.28 -14.37 7.97
C PRO A 234 -9.72 -15.76 7.49
N ALA A 235 -10.71 -16.33 8.17
CA ALA A 235 -11.26 -17.64 7.83
C ALA A 235 -12.00 -17.65 6.48
N ASN A 236 -12.66 -16.54 6.12
CA ASN A 236 -13.35 -16.37 4.86
C ASN A 236 -12.57 -15.42 3.94
N LEU A 237 -12.34 -15.86 2.70
CA LEU A 237 -11.63 -15.12 1.66
C LEU A 237 -12.56 -14.62 0.55
N ASP A 238 -13.79 -14.23 0.90
CA ASP A 238 -14.64 -13.43 0.03
C ASP A 238 -13.99 -12.08 -0.23
N VAL A 239 -13.83 -11.71 -1.51
CA VAL A 239 -13.06 -10.53 -1.91
C VAL A 239 -13.82 -9.57 -2.81
N TYR A 240 -13.53 -8.29 -2.64
CA TYR A 240 -13.69 -7.30 -3.70
C TYR A 240 -12.63 -7.54 -4.76
N ARG A 241 -12.97 -7.42 -6.05
CA ARG A 241 -12.02 -7.57 -7.16
C ARG A 241 -12.11 -6.43 -8.15
N TYR A 242 -10.96 -5.89 -8.53
CA TYR A 242 -10.84 -4.87 -9.58
C TYR A 242 -9.45 -4.89 -10.26
N GLN A 243 -9.33 -4.24 -11.42
CA GLN A 243 -8.02 -3.97 -12.03
C GLN A 243 -7.49 -2.61 -11.57
N GLY A 244 -6.26 -2.59 -11.09
CA GLY A 244 -5.65 -1.43 -10.46
C GLY A 244 -4.18 -1.27 -10.81
N SER A 245 -3.48 -0.60 -9.90
CA SER A 245 -2.04 -0.32 -9.99
C SER A 245 -1.30 -0.70 -8.72
N LEU A 246 0.03 -0.59 -8.76
CA LEU A 246 0.80 -0.40 -7.53
C LEU A 246 0.37 0.91 -6.85
N THR A 247 0.38 0.93 -5.53
CA THR A 247 0.05 2.11 -4.71
C THR A 247 1.27 2.96 -4.37
N THR A 248 2.44 2.55 -4.83
CA THR A 248 3.71 3.28 -4.72
C THR A 248 4.32 3.49 -6.11
N PRO A 249 5.22 4.47 -6.28
CA PRO A 249 5.94 4.64 -7.53
C PRO A 249 6.64 3.35 -7.99
N PRO A 250 6.59 2.99 -9.28
CA PRO A 250 6.14 3.80 -10.43
C PRO A 250 4.62 3.80 -10.70
N CYS A 251 3.79 3.32 -9.77
CA CYS A 251 2.33 3.25 -9.91
C CYS A 251 1.85 2.48 -11.15
N SER A 252 2.62 1.45 -11.55
CA SER A 252 2.32 0.61 -12.72
C SER A 252 0.93 -0.01 -12.62
N GLU A 253 0.13 0.15 -13.68
CA GLU A 253 -1.19 -0.45 -13.83
C GLU A 253 -1.12 -1.93 -14.24
N GLY A 254 -2.27 -2.59 -14.30
CA GLY A 254 -2.38 -4.03 -14.63
C GLY A 254 -2.26 -4.95 -13.42
N VAL A 255 -2.46 -4.41 -12.22
CA VAL A 255 -2.45 -5.18 -10.96
C VAL A 255 -3.84 -5.73 -10.69
N ASN A 256 -3.94 -7.05 -10.55
CA ASN A 256 -5.19 -7.72 -10.17
C ASN A 256 -5.40 -7.60 -8.65
N TRP A 257 -6.23 -6.65 -8.23
CA TRP A 257 -6.54 -6.47 -6.81
C TRP A 257 -7.65 -7.40 -6.34
N HIS A 258 -7.41 -8.06 -5.21
CA HIS A 258 -8.38 -8.84 -4.46
C HIS A 258 -8.34 -8.34 -3.01
N VAL A 259 -9.35 -7.62 -2.53
CA VAL A 259 -9.37 -7.10 -1.15
C VAL A 259 -10.37 -7.89 -0.33
N VAL A 260 -9.91 -8.55 0.73
CA VAL A 260 -10.75 -9.41 1.56
C VAL A 260 -11.80 -8.58 2.28
N ARG A 261 -13.06 -8.98 2.18
CA ARG A 261 -14.21 -8.31 2.80
C ARG A 261 -14.18 -8.44 4.31
N GLN A 262 -13.78 -9.61 4.83
CA GLN A 262 -13.67 -9.83 6.27
C GLN A 262 -12.36 -9.21 6.78
N PRO A 263 -12.40 -8.17 7.63
CA PRO A 263 -11.19 -7.66 8.26
C PRO A 263 -10.66 -8.66 9.28
N VAL A 264 -9.38 -8.53 9.62
CA VAL A 264 -8.77 -9.22 10.76
C VAL A 264 -8.64 -8.26 11.93
N THR A 265 -8.70 -8.76 13.16
CA THR A 265 -8.56 -7.89 14.34
C THR A 265 -7.09 -7.68 14.70
N ALA A 266 -6.76 -6.50 15.22
CA ALA A 266 -5.52 -6.24 15.94
C ALA A 266 -5.79 -5.30 17.11
N SER A 267 -5.00 -5.43 18.18
CA SER A 267 -5.12 -4.49 19.29
C SER A 267 -4.59 -3.10 18.90
N ILE A 268 -5.12 -2.05 19.54
CA ILE A 268 -4.65 -0.68 19.33
C ILE A 268 -3.14 -0.53 19.58
N ALA A 269 -2.58 -1.29 20.52
CA ALA A 269 -1.14 -1.28 20.80
C ALA A 269 -0.32 -1.82 19.62
N GLN A 270 -0.81 -2.87 18.95
CA GLN A 270 -0.16 -3.42 17.76
C GLN A 270 -0.25 -2.46 16.58
N ILE A 271 -1.43 -1.88 16.32
CA ILE A 271 -1.63 -0.89 15.26
C ILE A 271 -0.68 0.30 15.48
N ARG A 272 -0.60 0.83 16.71
CA ARG A 272 0.32 1.92 17.05
C ARG A 272 1.78 1.54 16.90
N ALA A 273 2.17 0.29 17.20
CA ALA A 273 3.54 -0.16 17.00
C ALA A 273 3.94 -0.13 15.51
N PHE A 274 3.07 -0.61 14.62
CA PHE A 274 3.26 -0.49 13.17
C PHE A 274 3.29 0.98 12.72
N GLN A 275 2.34 1.80 13.18
CA GLN A 275 2.29 3.23 12.85
C GLN A 275 3.54 3.99 13.32
N GLN A 276 4.11 3.66 14.48
CA GLN A 276 5.37 4.27 14.94
C GLN A 276 6.55 3.89 14.04
N LEU A 277 6.58 2.65 13.55
CA LEU A 277 7.63 2.14 12.68
C LEU A 277 7.60 2.73 11.26
N MET A 278 6.40 3.01 10.74
CA MET A 278 6.19 3.34 9.32
C MET A 278 5.66 4.76 9.09
N GLY A 279 5.08 5.40 10.10
CA GLY A 279 4.35 6.66 9.97
C GLY A 279 3.01 6.47 9.24
N GLU A 280 2.45 7.57 8.76
CA GLU A 280 1.33 7.54 7.82
C GLU A 280 1.87 7.26 6.42
N ASN A 281 1.57 6.07 5.89
CA ASN A 281 2.16 5.56 4.66
C ASN A 281 1.09 5.07 3.67
N ALA A 282 -0.08 5.70 3.67
CA ALA A 282 -1.17 5.41 2.76
C ALA A 282 -1.26 6.45 1.63
N ARG A 283 -1.30 5.99 0.37
CA ARG A 283 -1.62 6.84 -0.78
C ARG A 283 -3.10 7.25 -0.72
N PRO A 284 -3.46 8.50 -1.08
CA PRO A 284 -4.85 8.92 -1.21
C PRO A 284 -5.66 8.03 -2.19
N ILE A 285 -6.96 7.90 -1.95
CA ILE A 285 -7.88 7.21 -2.87
C ILE A 285 -7.85 7.79 -4.27
N GLN A 286 -7.95 6.91 -5.27
CA GLN A 286 -7.92 7.25 -6.69
C GLN A 286 -9.32 7.08 -7.29
N ALA A 287 -9.61 7.84 -8.36
CA ALA A 287 -10.91 7.77 -9.02
C ALA A 287 -11.19 6.37 -9.59
N VAL A 288 -12.38 5.82 -9.34
CA VAL A 288 -12.78 4.50 -9.88
C VAL A 288 -12.83 4.50 -11.42
N ASN A 289 -13.13 5.64 -12.05
CA ASN A 289 -13.29 5.79 -13.50
C ASN A 289 -14.26 4.72 -14.05
N ASN A 290 -14.00 4.18 -15.24
CA ASN A 290 -14.89 3.21 -15.91
C ASN A 290 -14.61 1.75 -15.50
N ARG A 291 -14.00 1.51 -14.33
CA ARG A 291 -13.61 0.17 -13.90
C ARG A 291 -14.81 -0.67 -13.46
N LEU A 292 -14.73 -1.96 -13.76
CA LEU A 292 -15.55 -2.97 -13.11
C LEU A 292 -14.97 -3.25 -11.73
N VAL A 293 -15.78 -3.04 -10.70
CA VAL A 293 -15.45 -3.37 -9.31
C VAL A 293 -16.49 -4.38 -8.83
N VAL A 294 -16.05 -5.61 -8.62
CA VAL A 294 -16.89 -6.73 -8.21
C VAL A 294 -16.84 -6.85 -6.70
N ARG A 295 -17.98 -6.77 -6.01
CA ARG A 295 -18.08 -7.15 -4.59
C ARG A 295 -18.41 -8.64 -4.45
N PRO A 296 -18.04 -9.28 -3.33
CA PRO A 296 -18.50 -10.64 -3.06
C PRO A 296 -20.02 -10.66 -2.81
N LEU A 297 -20.64 -11.83 -2.95
CA LEU A 297 -22.08 -12.03 -2.77
C LEU A 297 -22.55 -11.77 -1.33
#